data_AF-A0A2U3CJS9-F1
#
_entry.id   AF-A0A2U3CJS9-F1
#
_cell.length_a   1.000
_cell.length_b   1.000
_cell.length_c   1.000
_cell.angle_alpha   90.00
_cell.angle_beta   90.00
_cell.angle_gamma   90.00
#
_symmetry.space_group_name_H-M   'P 1'
#
loop_
_entity.id
_entity.type
_entity.pdbx_description
1 polymer ?
#
loop_
_entity_poly.entity_id
_entity_poly.type
_entity_poly.pdbx_seq_one_letter_code
_entity_poly.pdbx_strand_id
1 'polypeptide(L)'
;MLGKYLVRNYETSGVVRYLITEVEAYRGEEDKACHASKGRTKRTGIMYHRGGRIYVYLIYGMYWMLNFVTGEKDNPQAVLIRGIENFKGPGILSRELKVNNSFYGEDLNNSNRIWIENSHKKNDFYTASRVGIDYAGDKWKNKPWRFILM
;
A
#
# COMPACT_ATOMS: atom_id res chain seq x y z
N MET A 1 -0.88 3.46 9.52
CA MET A 1 -1.66 2.87 8.40
C MET A 1 -2.38 1.62 8.88
N LEU A 2 -1.65 0.63 9.40
CA LEU A 2 -2.23 -0.54 10.06
C LEU A 2 -3.32 -0.15 11.09
N GLY A 3 -4.40 -0.93 11.14
CA GLY A 3 -5.52 -0.70 12.06
C GLY A 3 -6.44 0.45 11.68
N LYS A 4 -6.18 1.22 10.61
CA LYS A 4 -7.13 2.19 10.07
C LYS A 4 -8.16 1.51 9.16
N TYR A 5 -9.25 2.20 8.84
CA TYR A 5 -10.18 1.75 7.82
C TYR A 5 -9.72 2.20 6.44
N LEU A 6 -9.59 1.26 5.50
CA LEU A 6 -9.62 1.54 4.08
C LEU A 6 -11.08 1.60 3.65
N VAL A 7 -11.50 2.75 3.15
CA VAL A 7 -12.89 2.99 2.78
C VAL A 7 -13.01 2.99 1.26
N ARG A 8 -14.00 2.28 0.74
CA ARG A 8 -14.36 2.29 -0.68
C ARG A 8 -15.81 2.71 -0.82
N ASN A 9 -16.06 3.66 -1.72
CA ASN A 9 -17.40 3.99 -2.18
C ASN A 9 -17.60 3.36 -3.56
N TYR A 10 -18.54 2.42 -3.63
CA TYR A 10 -18.93 1.75 -4.85
C TYR A 10 -20.25 2.33 -5.34
N GLU A 11 -20.37 2.60 -6.63
CA GLU A 11 -21.59 3.13 -7.23
C GLU A 11 -22.83 2.26 -6.92
N THR A 12 -22.65 0.94 -6.84
CA THR A 12 -23.75 -0.02 -6.65
C THR A 12 -24.11 -0.30 -5.20
N SER A 13 -23.14 -0.23 -4.29
CA SER A 13 -23.31 -0.70 -2.90
C SER A 13 -22.95 0.35 -1.85
N GLY A 14 -22.66 1.59 -2.27
CA GLY A 14 -22.30 2.69 -1.39
C GLY A 14 -20.96 2.49 -0.68
N VAL A 15 -20.85 3.09 0.50
CA VAL A 15 -19.62 3.18 1.29
C VAL A 15 -19.42 1.93 2.14
N VAL A 16 -18.30 1.24 1.94
CA VAL A 16 -17.86 0.08 2.72
C VAL A 16 -16.52 0.37 3.36
N ARG A 17 -16.36 -0.02 4.62
CA ARG A 17 -15.15 0.16 5.43
C ARG A 17 -14.51 -1.19 5.70
N TYR A 18 -13.20 -1.29 5.45
CA TYR A 18 -12.43 -2.51 5.72
C TYR A 18 -11.28 -2.18 6.66
N LEU A 19 -11.15 -2.90 7.77
CA LEU A 19 -10.01 -2.71 8.67
C LEU A 19 -8.72 -3.16 7.97
N ILE A 20 -7.67 -2.35 7.95
CA ILE A 20 -6.36 -2.72 7.40
C ILE A 20 -5.63 -3.62 8.41
N THR A 21 -5.40 -4.88 8.04
CA THR A 21 -4.87 -5.94 8.92
C THR A 21 -3.41 -6.28 8.65
N GLU A 22 -2.87 -5.97 7.47
CA GLU A 22 -1.48 -6.24 7.11
C GLU A 22 -0.94 -5.18 6.14
N VAL A 23 0.26 -4.68 6.41
CA VAL A 23 0.96 -3.73 5.54
C VAL A 23 2.46 -3.99 5.45
N GLU A 24 3.10 -3.52 4.38
CA GLU A 24 4.56 -3.48 4.24
C GLU A 24 5.06 -2.06 3.99
N ALA A 25 6.16 -1.67 4.64
CA ALA A 25 6.83 -0.40 4.43
C ALA A 25 7.97 -0.54 3.40
N TYR A 26 8.08 0.47 2.53
CA TYR A 26 9.14 0.61 1.54
C TYR A 26 9.79 1.99 1.67
N ARG A 27 11.10 2.01 1.94
CA ARG A 27 11.82 3.21 2.40
C ARG A 27 12.58 3.93 1.28
N GLY A 28 11.96 4.09 0.12
CA GLY A 28 12.51 4.89 -0.98
C GLY A 28 13.78 4.33 -1.62
N GLU A 29 14.64 5.21 -2.12
CA GLU A 29 15.74 4.85 -3.04
C GLU A 29 16.82 3.95 -2.42
N GLU A 30 17.04 4.07 -1.12
CA GLU A 30 18.01 3.22 -0.41
C GLU A 30 17.55 1.76 -0.31
N ASP A 31 16.23 1.53 -0.23
CA ASP A 31 15.63 0.22 -0.01
C ASP A 31 15.59 -0.59 -1.30
N LYS A 32 16.48 -1.59 -1.42
CA LYS A 32 16.58 -2.42 -2.63
C LYS A 32 15.34 -3.25 -2.95
N ALA A 33 14.40 -3.38 -2.01
CA ALA A 33 13.08 -3.96 -2.26
C ALA A 33 12.04 -2.95 -2.78
N CYS A 34 12.31 -1.65 -2.66
CA CYS A 34 11.44 -0.58 -3.14
C CYS A 34 11.68 -0.33 -4.64
N HIS A 35 10.62 -0.09 -5.40
CA HIS A 35 10.73 0.30 -6.81
C HIS A 35 11.52 1.61 -7.00
N ALA A 36 11.47 2.51 -6.02
CA ALA A 36 12.23 3.76 -6.06
C ALA A 36 13.76 3.54 -5.99
N SER A 37 14.25 2.35 -5.64
CA SER A 37 15.70 2.04 -5.69
C SER A 37 16.32 2.08 -7.08
N LYS A 38 15.47 2.17 -8.12
CA LYS A 38 15.86 2.40 -9.52
C LYS A 38 15.75 3.88 -9.92
N GLY A 39 15.52 4.78 -8.96
CA GLY A 39 15.31 6.20 -9.19
C GLY A 39 13.90 6.54 -9.70
N ARG A 40 13.76 7.78 -10.16
CA ARG A 40 12.51 8.34 -10.68
C ARG A 40 12.31 7.91 -12.13
N THR A 41 11.23 7.16 -12.37
CA THR A 41 10.81 6.66 -13.69
C THR A 41 9.37 7.08 -13.96
N LYS A 42 8.85 6.84 -15.18
CA LYS A 42 7.41 7.06 -15.47
C LYS A 42 6.49 6.31 -14.49
N ARG A 43 6.89 5.09 -14.08
CA ARG A 43 6.15 4.24 -13.14
C ARG A 43 6.28 4.70 -11.69
N THR A 44 7.49 5.04 -11.26
CA THR A 44 7.75 5.42 -9.85
C THR A 44 7.52 6.90 -9.60
N GLY A 45 7.29 7.70 -10.64
CA GLY A 45 7.20 9.15 -10.58
C GLY A 45 6.20 9.65 -9.54
N ILE A 46 5.07 8.96 -9.37
CA ILE A 46 4.07 9.34 -8.36
C ILE A 46 4.58 9.21 -6.92
N MET A 47 5.53 8.30 -6.66
CA MET A 47 6.10 8.12 -5.33
C MET A 47 6.86 9.35 -4.86
N TYR A 48 7.33 10.21 -5.76
CA TYR A 48 8.06 11.44 -5.44
C TYR A 48 7.14 12.64 -5.14
N HIS A 49 5.82 12.44 -5.15
CA HIS A 49 4.88 13.47 -4.72
C HIS A 49 4.66 13.39 -3.21
N ARG A 50 4.11 14.47 -2.63
CA ARG A 50 3.74 14.50 -1.21
C ARG A 50 2.78 13.34 -0.90
N GLY A 51 2.93 12.74 0.28
CA GLY A 51 2.11 11.64 0.77
C GLY A 51 0.60 11.88 0.66
N GLY A 52 -0.15 10.78 0.54
CA GLY A 52 -1.58 10.77 0.21
C GLY A 52 -1.88 10.32 -1.23
N ARG A 53 -0.85 10.08 -2.05
CA ARG A 53 -1.02 9.59 -3.43
C ARG A 53 -1.11 8.08 -3.47
N ILE A 54 -1.92 7.57 -4.39
CA ILE A 54 -1.97 6.14 -4.69
C ILE A 54 -0.90 5.77 -5.71
N TYR A 55 -0.04 4.82 -5.35
CA TYR A 55 0.86 4.14 -6.25
C TYR A 55 0.34 2.72 -6.50
N VAL A 56 -0.14 2.46 -7.72
CA VAL A 56 -0.59 1.12 -8.15
C VAL A 56 0.24 0.63 -9.32
N TYR A 57 0.48 -0.68 -9.35
CA TYR A 57 1.15 -1.34 -10.47
C TYR A 57 0.65 -2.77 -10.62
N LEU A 58 0.74 -3.29 -11.84
CA LEU A 58 0.33 -4.65 -12.16
C LEU A 58 1.51 -5.62 -11.97
N ILE A 59 1.25 -6.77 -11.35
CA ILE A 59 2.18 -7.91 -11.28
C ILE A 59 1.55 -9.14 -11.93
N TYR A 60 2.40 -9.99 -12.50
CA TYR A 60 2.00 -11.25 -13.15
C TYR A 60 0.87 -11.10 -14.19
N GLY A 61 0.70 -9.91 -14.77
CA GLY A 61 -0.34 -9.61 -15.75
C GLY A 61 -1.78 -9.56 -15.20
N MET A 62 -2.01 -9.84 -13.91
CA MET A 62 -3.39 -10.02 -13.39
C MET A 62 -3.68 -9.37 -12.02
N TYR A 63 -2.66 -9.06 -11.23
CA TYR A 63 -2.87 -8.52 -9.88
C TYR A 63 -2.36 -7.09 -9.75
N TRP A 64 -3.24 -6.16 -9.37
CA TRP A 64 -2.86 -4.81 -8.99
C TRP A 64 -2.34 -4.77 -7.55
N MET A 65 -1.24 -4.07 -7.31
CA MET A 65 -0.68 -3.87 -5.98
C MET A 65 -0.99 -2.45 -5.50
N LEU A 66 -1.81 -2.32 -4.45
CA LEU A 66 -2.23 -1.03 -3.90
C LEU A 66 -1.23 -0.49 -2.87
N ASN A 67 -0.58 0.63 -3.18
CA ASN A 67 0.32 1.32 -2.27
C ASN A 67 -0.13 2.76 -2.04
N PHE A 68 0.17 3.28 -0.87
CA PHE A 68 0.00 4.68 -0.54
C PHE A 68 1.35 5.33 -0.30
N VAL A 69 1.60 6.44 -0.99
CA VAL A 69 2.79 7.28 -0.78
C VAL A 69 2.66 7.95 0.58
N THR A 70 3.71 7.87 1.39
CA THR A 70 3.72 8.36 2.78
C THR A 70 4.82 9.37 3.06
N GLY A 71 5.81 9.49 2.18
CA GLY A 71 6.91 10.42 2.34
C GLY A 71 6.54 11.87 2.00
N GLU A 72 7.45 12.78 2.33
CA GLU A 72 7.42 14.14 1.83
C GLU A 72 7.70 14.19 0.31
N LYS A 73 7.51 15.36 -0.29
CA LYS A 73 7.87 15.57 -1.71
C LYS A 73 9.34 15.16 -1.93
N ASP A 74 9.57 14.44 -3.02
CA ASP A 74 10.86 13.89 -3.44
C ASP A 74 11.48 12.86 -2.47
N ASN A 75 10.73 12.37 -1.48
CA ASN A 75 11.11 11.26 -0.60
C ASN A 75 10.19 10.05 -0.85
N PRO A 76 10.56 9.11 -1.75
CA PRO A 76 9.63 8.15 -2.35
C PRO A 76 9.31 6.95 -1.47
N GLN A 77 8.79 7.21 -0.27
CA GLN A 77 8.35 6.19 0.68
C GLN A 77 6.90 5.84 0.45
N ALA A 78 6.59 4.54 0.56
CA ALA A 78 5.23 4.06 0.41
C ALA A 78 4.94 2.87 1.32
N VAL A 79 3.65 2.64 1.55
CA VAL A 79 3.12 1.49 2.27
C VAL A 79 2.27 0.67 1.31
N LEU A 80 2.59 -0.62 1.16
CA LEU A 80 1.77 -1.61 0.47
C LEU A 80 0.66 -2.09 1.41
N ILE A 81 -0.59 -2.07 0.95
CA ILE A 81 -1.69 -2.73 1.64
C ILE A 81 -1.69 -4.20 1.25
N ARG A 82 -1.53 -5.08 2.24
CA ARG A 82 -1.43 -6.53 2.03
C ARG A 82 -2.62 -7.30 2.53
N GLY A 83 -3.31 -6.76 3.52
CA GLY A 83 -4.45 -7.41 4.12
C GLY A 83 -5.43 -6.36 4.62
N ILE A 84 -6.69 -6.68 4.42
CA ILE A 84 -7.81 -6.02 5.04
C ILE A 84 -8.71 -7.09 5.68
N GLU A 85 -9.72 -6.67 6.44
CA GLU A 85 -10.74 -7.57 6.97
C GLU A 85 -11.29 -8.49 5.86
N ASN A 86 -11.38 -9.79 6.14
CA ASN A 86 -11.79 -10.87 5.23
C ASN A 86 -10.88 -11.14 4.02
N PHE A 87 -9.93 -10.27 3.67
CA PHE A 87 -9.10 -10.43 2.47
C PHE A 87 -7.61 -10.37 2.80
N LYS A 88 -6.98 -11.54 2.81
CA LYS A 88 -5.54 -11.71 3.02
C LYS A 88 -4.82 -11.80 1.67
N GLY A 89 -3.78 -11.01 1.48
CA GLY A 89 -2.96 -10.98 0.27
C GLY A 89 -3.22 -9.74 -0.61
N PRO A 90 -2.17 -9.04 -1.07
CA PRO A 90 -2.31 -7.76 -1.77
C PRO A 90 -3.03 -7.87 -3.13
N GLY A 91 -2.88 -9.00 -3.82
CA GLY A 91 -3.58 -9.24 -5.09
C GLY A 91 -5.05 -9.58 -4.90
N ILE A 92 -5.39 -10.34 -3.85
CA ILE A 92 -6.77 -10.71 -3.51
C ILE A 92 -7.53 -9.46 -3.12
N LEU A 93 -7.06 -8.68 -2.14
CA LEU A 93 -7.77 -7.47 -1.73
C LEU A 93 -7.93 -6.47 -2.88
N SER A 94 -6.92 -6.30 -3.73
CA SER A 94 -7.03 -5.35 -4.83
C SER A 94 -8.08 -5.77 -5.86
N ARG A 95 -8.23 -7.08 -6.10
CA ARG A 95 -9.30 -7.62 -6.94
C ARG A 95 -10.68 -7.35 -6.32
N GLU A 96 -10.86 -7.66 -5.04
CA GLU A 96 -12.13 -7.46 -4.34
C GLU A 96 -12.52 -5.98 -4.26
N LEU A 97 -11.55 -5.09 -4.04
CA LEU A 97 -11.77 -3.65 -4.05
C LEU A 97 -11.91 -3.04 -5.46
N LYS A 98 -11.81 -3.86 -6.51
CA LYS A 98 -11.81 -3.45 -7.93
C LYS A 98 -10.76 -2.39 -8.26
N VAL A 99 -9.59 -2.48 -7.64
CA VAL A 99 -8.45 -1.60 -7.90
C VAL A 99 -7.84 -1.94 -9.26
N ASN A 100 -7.57 -0.91 -10.06
CA ASN A 100 -6.92 -1.02 -11.36
C ASN A 100 -6.07 0.24 -11.64
N ASN A 101 -5.54 0.37 -12.86
CA ASN A 101 -4.67 1.50 -13.22
C ASN A 101 -5.33 2.89 -13.05
N SER A 102 -6.67 2.98 -13.08
CA SER A 102 -7.37 4.26 -12.94
C SER A 102 -7.15 4.92 -11.56
N PHE A 103 -6.63 4.18 -10.57
CA PHE A 103 -6.27 4.70 -9.25
C PHE A 103 -4.86 5.30 -9.20
N TYR A 104 -4.02 5.10 -10.23
CA TYR A 104 -2.66 5.62 -10.22
C TYR A 104 -2.65 7.15 -10.11
N GLY A 105 -2.01 7.69 -9.07
CA GLY A 105 -1.88 9.12 -8.83
C GLY A 105 -3.05 9.80 -8.14
N GLU A 106 -4.14 9.06 -7.89
CA GLU A 106 -5.29 9.57 -7.16
C GLU A 106 -4.88 10.03 -5.75
N ASP A 107 -5.50 11.12 -5.29
CA ASP A 107 -5.25 11.74 -3.99
C ASP A 107 -6.28 11.24 -2.98
N LEU A 108 -5.82 10.50 -1.97
CA LEU A 108 -6.67 9.95 -0.91
C LEU A 108 -7.46 11.02 -0.15
N ASN A 109 -6.96 12.27 -0.11
CA ASN A 109 -7.61 13.35 0.62
C ASN A 109 -8.78 13.98 -0.16
N ASN A 110 -8.79 13.80 -1.49
CA ASN A 110 -9.76 14.43 -2.38
C ASN A 110 -10.59 13.41 -3.18
N SER A 111 -10.35 12.12 -2.95
CA SER A 111 -11.01 11.03 -3.66
C SER A 111 -12.40 10.77 -3.09
N ASN A 112 -13.38 10.65 -3.98
CA ASN A 112 -14.77 10.31 -3.64
C ASN A 112 -15.04 8.80 -3.61
N ARG A 113 -14.05 7.98 -4.02
CA ARG A 113 -14.20 6.53 -4.21
C ARG A 113 -13.30 5.70 -3.30
N ILE A 114 -12.21 6.26 -2.78
CA ILE A 114 -11.27 5.57 -1.88
C ILE A 114 -10.60 6.55 -0.93
N TRP A 115 -10.61 6.28 0.37
CA TRP A 115 -9.94 7.11 1.38
C TRP A 115 -9.59 6.30 2.63
N ILE A 116 -8.95 6.95 3.61
CA ILE A 116 -8.56 6.34 4.88
C ILE A 116 -9.27 7.04 6.03
N GLU A 117 -9.85 6.26 6.94
CA GLU A 117 -10.45 6.75 8.19
C GLU A 117 -9.72 6.15 9.41
N ASN A 118 -9.70 6.88 10.53
CA ASN A 118 -9.20 6.33 11.78
C ASN A 118 -10.14 5.23 12.28
N SER A 119 -9.58 4.14 12.81
CA SER A 119 -10.34 3.32 13.75
C SER A 119 -10.09 3.87 15.16
N HIS A 120 -11.12 3.89 16.00
CA HIS A 120 -11.01 4.32 17.39
C HIS A 120 -10.46 3.22 18.31
N LYS A 121 -10.02 2.08 17.75
CA LYS A 121 -9.52 0.92 18.49
C LYS A 121 -7.99 0.93 18.53
N LYS A 122 -7.45 0.77 19.73
CA LYS A 122 -6.03 0.42 19.89
C LYS A 122 -5.89 -1.06 19.54
N ASN A 123 -5.03 -1.37 18.59
CA ASN A 123 -4.76 -2.74 18.18
C ASN A 123 -3.28 -3.00 18.39
N ASP A 124 -2.97 -4.14 18.99
CA ASP A 124 -1.61 -4.62 19.05
C ASP A 124 -1.22 -5.26 17.70
N PHE A 125 0.08 -5.30 17.43
CA PHE A 125 0.61 -5.84 16.17
C PHE A 125 1.96 -6.50 16.40
N TYR A 126 2.34 -7.38 15.49
CA TYR A 126 3.70 -7.91 15.40
C TYR A 126 4.34 -7.53 14.07
N THR A 127 5.67 -7.68 14.00
CA THR A 127 6.45 -7.38 12.80
C THR A 127 7.11 -8.63 12.26
N ALA A 128 7.36 -8.64 10.95
CA ALA A 128 8.05 -9.72 10.26
C ALA A 128 8.81 -9.21 9.03
N SER A 129 9.63 -10.09 8.43
CA SER A 129 10.20 -9.87 7.10
C SER A 129 9.10 -9.68 6.06
N ARG A 130 9.39 -8.88 5.04
CA ARG A 130 8.48 -8.64 3.90
C ARG A 130 8.45 -9.86 2.97
N VAL A 131 7.35 -10.04 2.23
CA VAL A 131 7.08 -11.18 1.36
C VAL A 131 7.50 -10.89 -0.08
N GLY A 132 8.19 -11.84 -0.71
CA GLY A 132 8.50 -11.78 -2.15
C GLY A 132 9.60 -10.79 -2.51
N ILE A 133 10.58 -10.58 -1.61
CA ILE A 133 11.68 -9.62 -1.79
C ILE A 133 13.07 -10.27 -1.68
N ASP A 134 13.19 -11.56 -1.95
CA ASP A 134 14.48 -12.29 -1.83
C ASP A 134 15.59 -11.70 -2.72
N TYR A 135 15.21 -11.08 -3.83
CA TYR A 135 16.11 -10.37 -4.75
C TYR A 135 16.75 -9.11 -4.13
N ALA A 136 16.26 -8.61 -3.00
CA ALA A 136 16.73 -7.37 -2.38
C ALA A 136 17.99 -7.55 -1.53
N GLY A 137 18.48 -8.78 -1.37
CA GLY A 137 19.64 -9.11 -0.55
C GLY A 137 19.36 -9.12 0.96
N ASP A 138 20.26 -9.75 1.71
CA ASP A 138 20.05 -10.10 3.13
C ASP A 138 19.73 -8.89 4.01
N LYS A 139 20.39 -7.76 3.76
CA LYS A 139 20.14 -6.51 4.50
C LYS A 139 18.69 -6.05 4.43
N TRP A 140 18.02 -6.19 3.28
CA TRP A 140 16.70 -5.63 3.03
C TRP A 140 15.58 -6.66 3.19
N LYS A 141 15.86 -7.93 2.87
CA LYS A 141 14.91 -9.03 3.03
C LYS A 141 14.62 -9.35 4.51
N ASN A 142 15.61 -9.19 5.39
CA ASN A 142 15.49 -9.50 6.81
C ASN A 142 14.96 -8.35 7.67
N LYS A 143 14.59 -7.20 7.08
CA LYS A 143 14.05 -6.08 7.86
C LYS A 143 12.63 -6.36 8.33
N PRO A 144 12.29 -6.06 9.59
CA PRO A 144 10.96 -6.28 10.15
C PRO A 144 9.98 -5.18 9.71
N TRP A 145 9.82 -4.99 8.40
CA TRP A 145 9.04 -3.92 7.78
C TRP A 145 7.71 -4.41 7.21
N ARG A 146 7.28 -5.61 7.59
CA ARG A 146 5.90 -6.08 7.48
C ARG A 146 5.25 -5.99 8.84
N PHE A 147 4.06 -5.42 8.90
CA PHE A 147 3.31 -5.19 10.14
C PHE A 147 1.94 -5.85 10.03
N ILE A 148 1.58 -6.66 11.02
CA ILE A 148 0.36 -7.49 11.01
C ILE A 148 -0.39 -7.29 12.33
N LEU A 149 -1.68 -7.00 12.26
CA LEU A 149 -2.55 -6.93 13.44
C LEU A 149 -2.66 -8.29 14.12
N MET A 150 -2.72 -8.27 15.46
CA MET A 150 -3.01 -9.46 16.28
C MET A 150 -4.51 -9.71 16.44
#